data_AF-A0A1F6KSX0-F1
#
_entry.id   AF-A0A1F6KSX0-F1
#
_cell.length_a   1.000
_cell.length_b   1.000
_cell.length_c   1.000
_cell.angle_alpha   90.00
_cell.angle_beta   90.00
_cell.angle_gamma   90.00
#
_symmetry.space_group_name_H-M   'P 1'
#
loop_
_entity.id
_entity.type
_entity.pdbx_description
1 polymer ?
#
loop_
_entity_poly.entity_id
_entity_poly.type
_entity_poly.pdbx_seq_one_letter_code
_entity_poly.pdbx_strand_id
1 'polypeptide(L)' 'MKRKILIIFTVAILLLDWAALDDITTGNEPSLSEEYFIVIISVPILLIIGYLMYKNKQAKRKNF' A
#
# COMPACT_ATOMS: atom_id res chain seq x y z
N MET A 1 -17.78 4.43 4.48
CA MET A 1 -16.96 4.21 3.26
C MET A 1 -15.46 4.28 3.51
N LYS A 2 -14.91 5.34 4.14
CA LYS A 2 -13.46 5.50 4.38
C LYS A 2 -12.77 4.30 5.04
N ARG A 3 -13.43 3.64 6.01
CA ARG A 3 -12.87 2.48 6.73
C ARG A 3 -12.79 1.22 5.86
N LYS A 4 -13.78 0.96 5.00
CA LYS A 4 -13.76 -0.15 4.04
C LYS A 4 -12.67 0.06 2.99
N ILE A 5 -12.52 1.29 2.50
CA ILE A 5 -11.46 1.67 1.55
C ILE A 5 -10.08 1.44 2.16
N LEU A 6 -9.86 1.88 3.41
CA LEU A 6 -8.60 1.62 4.11
C LEU A 6 -8.32 0.11 4.27
N ILE A 7 -9.33 -0.69 4.65
CA ILE A 7 -9.18 -2.14 4.77
C ILE A 7 -8.80 -2.77 3.42
N ILE A 8 -9.48 -2.38 2.33
CA ILE A 8 -9.17 -2.89 0.98
C ILE A 8 -7.73 -2.54 0.59
N PHE A 9 -7.31 -1.30 0.81
CA PHE A 9 -5.93 -0.89 0.50
C PHE A 9 -4.89 -1.60 1.38
N THR A 10 -5.17 -1.81 2.66
CA THR A 10 -4.28 -2.56 3.55
C THR A 10 -4.15 -4.01 3.10
N VAL A 11 -5.27 -4.67 2.76
CA VAL A 11 -5.24 -6.05 2.24
C VAL A 11 -4.49 -6.12 0.91
N ALA A 12 -4.68 -5.15 0.01
CA ALA A 12 -3.96 -5.09 -1.25
C ALA A 12 -2.44 -4.96 -1.08
N ILE A 13 -1.98 -4.11 -0.14
CA ILE A 13 -0.54 -4.00 0.19
C ILE A 13 -0.01 -5.33 0.73
N LEU A 14 -0.73 -5.97 1.66
CA LEU A 14 -0.27 -7.23 2.25
C LEU A 14 -0.17 -8.36 1.21
N LEU A 15 -1.05 -8.38 0.21
CA LEU A 15 -0.96 -9.34 -0.90
C LEU A 15 0.24 -9.05 -1.81
N LEU A 16 0.56 -7.78 -2.06
CA LEU A 16 1.74 -7.38 -2.83
C LEU A 16 3.03 -7.73 -2.07
N ASP A 17 3.10 -7.46 -0.76
CA ASP A 17 4.23 -7.84 0.08
C ASP A 17 4.40 -9.37 0.14
N TRP A 18 3.30 -10.12 0.20
CA TRP A 18 3.36 -11.58 0.18
C TRP A 18 3.87 -12.12 -1.15
N ALA A 19 3.42 -11.57 -2.28
CA ALA A 19 3.93 -11.96 -3.60
C ALA A 19 5.44 -11.66 -3.73
N ALA A 20 5.88 -10.48 -3.31
CA ALA A 20 7.29 -10.13 -3.31
C ALA A 20 8.13 -11.04 -2.38
N LEU A 21 7.57 -11.46 -1.24
CA LEU A 21 8.22 -12.39 -0.32
C LEU A 21 8.32 -13.80 -0.89
N ASP A 22 7.31 -14.26 -1.62
CA ASP A 22 7.32 -15.57 -2.27
C ASP A 22 8.43 -15.65 -3.32
N ASP A 23 8.57 -14.61 -4.15
CA ASP A 23 9.66 -14.49 -5.14
C ASP A 23 11.05 -14.56 -4.47
N ILE A 24 11.25 -13.82 -3.36
CA ILE A 24 12.50 -13.84 -2.58
C ILE A 24 12.77 -15.23 -1.96
N THR A 25 11.74 -15.93 -1.47
CA THR A 25 11.91 -17.18 -0.70
C THR A 25 11.98 -18.43 -1.55
N THR A 26 11.39 -18.41 -2.75
CA THR A 26 11.49 -19.52 -3.73
C THR A 26 12.75 -19.44 -4.58
N GLY A 27 13.52 -18.34 -4.50
CA GLY A 27 14.68 -18.10 -5.36
C GLY A 27 14.28 -17.85 -6.81
N ASN A 28 13.00 -17.56 -7.05
CA ASN A 28 12.50 -17.12 -8.34
C ASN A 28 12.76 -15.62 -8.44
N GLU A 29 13.90 -15.25 -9.00
CA GLU A 29 14.25 -13.83 -9.16
C GLU A 29 13.19 -13.14 -10.04
N PRO A 30 12.45 -12.15 -9.51
CA PRO A 30 11.50 -11.43 -10.31
C PRO A 30 12.26 -10.71 -11.42
N SER A 31 11.63 -10.63 -12.58
CA SER A 31 12.18 -9.81 -13.66
C SER A 31 12.26 -8.35 -13.19
N LEU A 32 13.28 -7.61 -13.66
CA LEU A 32 13.39 -6.16 -13.42
C LEU A 32 12.06 -5.41 -13.70
N SER A 33 11.30 -5.88 -14.69
CA SER A 33 9.96 -5.37 -15.00
C SER A 33 8.93 -5.57 -13.88
N GLU A 34 8.94 -6.72 -13.21
CA GLU A 34 8.02 -7.04 -12.12
C GLU A 34 8.36 -6.25 -10.86
N GLU A 35 9.65 -6.12 -10.52
CA GLU A 35 10.09 -5.27 -9.41
C GLU A 35 9.62 -3.81 -9.60
N TYR A 36 9.89 -3.23 -10.78
CA TYR A 36 9.46 -1.85 -11.05
C TYR A 36 7.94 -1.72 -11.06
N PHE A 37 7.20 -2.73 -11.54
CA PHE A 37 5.75 -2.72 -11.52
C PHE A 37 5.19 -2.68 -10.08
N ILE A 38 5.73 -3.52 -9.19
CA ILE A 38 5.35 -3.55 -7.77
C ILE A 38 5.64 -2.19 -7.13
N VAL A 39 6.83 -1.62 -7.35
CA VAL A 39 7.21 -0.31 -6.78
C VAL A 39 6.31 0.82 -7.30
N ILE A 40 6.09 0.89 -8.62
CA ILE A 40 5.26 1.93 -9.26
C ILE A 40 3.82 1.91 -8.74
N ILE A 41 3.28 0.74 -8.40
CA ILE A 41 1.94 0.61 -7.82
C ILE A 41 1.94 0.91 -6.31
N SER A 42 2.98 0.50 -5.59
CA SER A 42 3.06 0.64 -4.14
C SER A 42 3.16 2.10 -3.69
N VAL A 43 3.97 2.91 -4.38
CA VAL A 43 4.18 4.33 -4.04
C VAL A 43 2.87 5.15 -4.04
N PRO A 44 2.04 5.17 -5.11
CA PRO A 44 0.81 5.94 -5.11
C PRO A 44 -0.21 5.44 -4.09
N ILE A 45 -0.28 4.12 -3.85
CA ILE A 45 -1.14 3.56 -2.80
C ILE A 45 -0.72 4.11 -1.43
N LEU A 46 0.58 4.08 -1.11
CA LEU A 46 1.12 4.59 0.14
C LEU A 46 0.84 6.09 0.33
N LEU A 47 1.02 6.87 -0.74
CA LEU A 47 0.71 8.31 -0.75
C LEU A 47 -0.78 8.59 -0.50
N ILE A 48 -1.68 7.82 -1.12
CA ILE A 48 -3.12 7.95 -0.91
C ILE A 48 -3.49 7.63 0.54
N ILE A 49 -2.96 6.54 1.10
CA ILE A 49 -3.21 6.17 2.51
C ILE A 49 -2.69 7.26 3.44
N GLY A 50 -1.44 7.70 3.25
CA GLY A 50 -0.82 8.77 4.03
C GLY A 50 -1.62 10.08 3.98
N TYR A 51 -2.07 10.47 2.79
CA TYR A 51 -2.93 11.65 2.61
C TYR A 51 -4.28 11.52 3.33
N LEU A 52 -4.95 10.37 3.20
CA LEU A 52 -6.23 10.12 3.87
C LEU A 52 -6.09 10.13 5.40
N MET A 53 -5.00 9.58 5.92
CA MET A 53 -4.68 9.61 7.35
C MET A 53 -4.39 11.03 7.83
N TYR A 54 -3.57 11.79 7.11
CA TYR A 54 -3.26 13.19 7.42
C TYR A 54 -4.53 14.05 7.45
N LYS A 55 -5.37 13.96 6.42
CA LYS A 55 -6.64 14.69 6.32
C LYS A 55 -7.58 14.36 7.48
N ASN A 56 -7.71 13.09 7.85
CA ASN A 56 -8.54 12.69 8.99
C ASN A 56 -7.99 13.21 10.34
N LYS A 57 -6.66 13.29 10.52
CA LYS A 57 -6.03 13.85 11.72
C LYS A 57 -6.31 15.35 11.86
N GLN A 58 -6.22 16.10 10.76
CA GLN A 58 -6.54 17.53 10.75
C GLN A 58 -8.02 17.80 11.01
N ALA A 59 -8.92 16.97 10.47
CA ALA A 59 -10.36 17.07 10.74
C ALA A 59 -10.69 16.84 12.23
N LYS A 60 -10.00 15.92 12.91
CA LYS A 60 -10.14 15.72 14.37
C LYS A 60 -9.60 16.89 15.19
N ARG A 61 -8.48 17.50 14.79
CA ARG A 61 -7.87 18.64 15.49
C ARG A 61 -8.70 19.93 15.40
N LYS A 62 -9.51 20.10 14.36
CA LYS A 62 -10.36 21.31 14.17
C LYS A 62 -11.66 21.28 14.97
N ASN A 63 -12.01 20.14 15.57
CA ASN A 63 -13.23 19.94 16.38
C ASN A 63 -12.92 19.87 17.90
N PHE A 64 -11.72 20.29 18.30
CA PHE A 64 -11.29 20.53 19.68
C PHE A 64 -10.95 22.01 19.80
#